data_AF-A0A0K3BSP7-F1
#
_entry.id   AF-A0A0K3BSP7-F1
#
_cell.length_a   1.000
_cell.length_b   1.000
_cell.length_c   1.000
_cell.angle_alpha   90.00
_cell.angle_beta   90.00
_cell.angle_gamma   90.00
#
_symmetry.space_group_name_H-M   'P 1'
#
loop_
_entity.id
_entity.type
_entity.pdbx_description
1 polymer ?
#
loop_
_entity_poly.entity_id
_entity_poly.type
_entity_poly.pdbx_seq_one_letter_code
_entity_poly.pdbx_strand_id
1 'polypeptide(L)' 'MYIDTPTALAESGDLVQPVSAGAFDPATIAGTLSQLCRDEVAGRHDPDQITVFKAVGSGLADLAAAEHVLRNRAAA' A
#
# COMPACT_ATOMS: atom_id res chain seq x y z
N MET A 1 -5.49 6.75 5.82
CA MET A 1 -5.42 5.44 5.15
C MET A 1 -4.27 5.45 4.16
N TYR A 2 -3.58 4.33 3.95
CA TYR A 2 -2.51 4.19 2.97
C TYR A 2 -2.81 3.02 2.04
N ILE A 3 -2.26 3.04 0.82
CA ILE A 3 -2.44 1.96 -0.16
C ILE A 3 -1.09 1.40 -0.62
N ASP A 4 -1.02 0.17 -1.11
CA ASP A 4 0.21 -0.38 -1.68
C ASP A 4 0.63 0.36 -2.95
N THR A 5 -0.29 0.43 -3.92
CA THR A 5 -0.13 1.05 -5.22
C THR A 5 -1.41 1.81 -5.59
N PRO A 6 -1.34 2.77 -6.53
CA PRO A 6 -2.55 3.45 -7.02
C PRO A 6 -3.61 2.51 -7.59
N THR A 7 -3.21 1.32 -8.06
CA THR A 7 -4.11 0.29 -8.58
C THR A 7 -5.15 -0.18 -7.57
N ALA A 8 -4.88 -0.05 -6.26
CA ALA A 8 -5.85 -0.38 -5.21
C ALA A 8 -7.18 0.38 -5.37
N LEU A 9 -7.16 1.61 -5.90
CA LEU A 9 -8.37 2.39 -6.16
C LEU A 9 -9.26 1.80 -7.27
N ALA A 10 -8.71 0.94 -8.13
CA ALA A 10 -9.44 0.31 -9.24
C ALA A 10 -9.80 -1.15 -8.95
N GLU A 11 -8.97 -1.87 -8.18
CA GLU A 11 -9.13 -3.32 -7.99
C GLU A 11 -9.69 -3.68 -6.61
N SER A 12 -9.55 -2.82 -5.62
CA SER A 12 -10.02 -3.12 -4.27
C SER A 12 -11.51 -2.88 -4.16
N GLY A 13 -12.32 -3.94 -4.01
CA GLY A 13 -13.74 -3.81 -3.67
C GLY A 13 -13.99 -2.97 -2.41
N ASP A 14 -13.08 -3.06 -1.42
CA ASP A 14 -13.10 -2.28 -0.18
C ASP A 14 -12.94 -0.76 -0.40
N LEU A 15 -12.43 -0.33 -1.57
CA LEU A 15 -12.27 1.08 -1.93
C LEU A 15 -13.24 1.50 -3.05
N VAL A 16 -13.33 0.69 -4.11
CA VAL A 16 -14.19 0.97 -5.27
C VAL A 16 -15.65 1.14 -4.85
N GLN A 17 -16.17 0.26 -3.98
CA GLN A 17 -17.57 0.32 -3.59
C GLN A 17 -17.87 1.54 -2.69
N PRO A 18 -17.11 1.82 -1.61
CA PRO A 18 -17.36 3.02 -0.81
C PRO A 18 -17.14 4.33 -1.57
N VAL A 19 -16.16 4.40 -2.49
CA VAL A 19 -15.96 5.58 -3.35
C VAL A 19 -17.16 5.77 -4.28
N SER A 20 -17.60 4.71 -4.97
CA SER A 20 -18.76 4.79 -5.86
C SER A 20 -20.06 5.12 -5.11
N ALA A 21 -20.17 4.72 -3.84
CA ALA A 21 -21.31 5.05 -2.98
C ALA A 21 -21.23 6.45 -2.36
N GLY A 22 -20.15 7.20 -2.60
CA GLY A 22 -19.90 8.51 -1.99
C GLY A 22 -19.60 8.47 -0.49
N ALA A 23 -19.37 7.28 0.08
CA ALA A 23 -19.07 7.07 1.49
C ALA A 23 -17.59 7.29 1.82
N PHE A 24 -16.72 7.29 0.81
CA PHE A 24 -15.28 7.49 0.96
C PHE A 24 -14.75 8.41 -0.14
N ASP A 25 -14.02 9.45 0.26
CA ASP A 25 -13.34 10.34 -0.68
C ASP A 25 -11.90 9.82 -0.93
N PRO A 26 -11.55 9.42 -2.16
CA PRO A 26 -10.21 8.92 -2.47
C PRO A 26 -9.11 9.97 -2.24
N ALA A 27 -9.42 11.27 -2.18
CA ALA A 27 -8.45 12.31 -1.83
C ALA A 27 -7.99 12.24 -0.36
N THR A 28 -8.69 11.48 0.50
CA THR A 28 -8.30 11.27 1.91
C THR A 28 -7.23 10.20 2.11
N ILE A 29 -6.80 9.54 1.03
CA ILE A 29 -5.68 8.59 1.06
C ILE A 29 -4.39 9.37 1.29
N ALA A 30 -3.70 9.06 2.37
CA ALA A 30 -2.51 9.80 2.83
C ALA A 30 -1.26 9.50 1.99
N GLY A 31 -1.23 8.39 1.27
CA GLY A 31 -0.16 8.05 0.35
C GLY A 31 -0.03 6.56 0.06
N THR A 32 0.99 6.22 -0.72
CA THR A 32 1.33 4.83 -1.08
C THR A 32 2.39 4.24 -0.16
N LEU A 33 2.54 2.91 -0.17
CA LEU A 33 3.63 2.22 0.53
C LEU A 33 5.00 2.76 0.10
N SER A 34 5.17 3.04 -1.20
CA SER A 34 6.44 3.56 -1.71
C SER A 34 6.77 4.96 -1.17
N GLN A 35 5.76 5.80 -0.96
CA GLN A 35 5.94 7.13 -0.37
C GLN A 35 6.25 7.05 1.12
N LEU A 36 5.60 6.11 1.84
CA LEU A 36 5.92 5.81 3.23
C LEU A 36 7.37 5.35 3.39
N CYS A 37 7.83 4.41 2.55
CA CYS A 37 9.20 3.91 2.60
C CYS A 37 10.27 4.95 2.25
N ARG A 38 9.89 6.05 1.59
CA ARG A 38 10.78 7.16 1.20
C ARG A 38 10.65 8.38 2.11
N ASP A 39 9.85 8.29 3.18
CA ASP A 39 9.53 9.42 4.06
C ASP A 39 8.93 10.64 3.32
N GLU A 40 8.28 10.41 2.17
CA GLU A 40 7.60 11.46 1.38
C GLU A 40 6.23 11.83 1.99
N VAL A 41 5.66 10.92 2.78
CA VAL A 41 4.43 11.12 3.55
C VAL A 41 4.61 10.62 4.97
N ALA A 42 4.03 11.32 5.94
CA ALA A 42 4.08 10.89 7.33
C ALA A 42 3.30 9.57 7.53
N GLY A 43 3.89 8.64 8.27
CA GLY A 43 3.21 7.47 8.79
C GLY A 43 2.33 7.79 10.01
N ARG A 44 2.20 6.82 10.92
CA ARG A 44 1.57 7.02 12.22
C ARG A 44 2.32 8.10 13.00
N HIS A 45 1.60 9.08 13.53
CA HIS A 45 2.18 10.18 14.31
C HIS A 45 1.56 10.34 15.70
N ASP A 46 0.51 9.58 16.01
CA ASP A 46 -0.16 9.61 17.30
C ASP A 46 -0.57 8.18 17.73
N PRO A 47 -0.44 7.84 19.03
CA PRO A 47 -0.74 6.49 19.53
C PRO A 47 -2.23 6.14 19.48
N ASP A 48 -3.14 7.12 19.53
CA ASP A 48 -4.58 6.91 19.52
C ASP A 48 -5.15 6.80 18.09
N GLN A 49 -4.31 7.02 17.07
CA GLN A 49 -4.72 6.88 15.67
C GLN A 49 -5.09 5.46 15.27
N ILE A 50 -6.21 5.32 14.57
CA ILE A 50 -6.51 4.10 13.83
C ILE A 50 -5.95 4.26 12.41
N THR A 51 -4.97 3.43 12.05
CA THR A 51 -4.36 3.41 10.72
C THR A 51 -4.79 2.19 9.95
N VAL A 52 -5.19 2.38 8.70
CA VAL A 52 -5.49 1.29 7.76
C VAL A 52 -4.53 1.37 6.59
N PHE A 53 -3.91 0.23 6.28
CA PHE A 53 -3.17 0.00 5.05
C PHE A 53 -3.94 -1.01 4.21
N LYS A 54 -4.27 -0.65 2.97
CA LYS A 54 -4.99 -1.52 2.04
C LYS A 54 -4.11 -1.90 0.86
N ALA A 55 -4.00 -3.20 0.59
CA ALA A 55 -3.24 -3.73 -0.53
C ALA A 55 -4.11 -4.60 -1.44
N VAL A 56 -3.76 -4.59 -2.73
CA VAL A 56 -4.26 -5.54 -3.74
C VAL A 56 -3.14 -6.46 -4.25
N GLY A 57 -1.88 -6.10 -4.00
CA GLY A 57 -0.69 -6.83 -4.44
C GLY A 57 -0.01 -6.15 -5.61
N SER A 58 1.28 -6.45 -5.79
CA SER A 58 2.05 -5.99 -6.94
C SER A 58 3.06 -7.06 -7.36
N GLY A 59 3.12 -7.35 -8.65
CA GLY A 59 4.13 -8.27 -9.19
C GLY A 59 5.58 -7.80 -8.94
N LEU A 60 5.79 -6.50 -8.69
CA LEU A 60 7.10 -5.99 -8.27
C LEU A 60 7.52 -6.55 -6.91
N ALA A 61 6.57 -6.70 -5.97
CA ALA A 61 6.84 -7.27 -4.66
C ALA A 61 7.22 -8.75 -4.77
N ASP A 62 6.51 -9.51 -5.61
CA ASP A 62 6.82 -10.91 -5.89
C ASP A 62 8.22 -11.07 -6.50
N LEU A 63 8.54 -10.25 -7.52
CA LEU A 63 9.85 -10.27 -8.17
C LEU A 63 10.97 -9.91 -7.22
N ALA A 64 10.80 -8.87 -6.39
CA ALA A 64 11.79 -8.47 -5.40
C ALA A 64 12.03 -9.57 -4.35
N ALA A 65 10.96 -10.23 -3.89
CA ALA A 65 11.08 -11.36 -2.96
C ALA A 65 11.81 -12.55 -3.61
N ALA A 66 11.47 -12.90 -4.85
CA ALA A 66 12.13 -13.98 -5.58
C ALA A 66 13.62 -13.70 -5.79
N GLU A 67 13.96 -12.47 -6.19
CA GLU A 67 15.34 -12.04 -6.39
C GLU A 67 16.15 -12.09 -5.09
N HIS A 68 15.59 -11.63 -3.98
CA HIS A 68 16.21 -11.69 -2.67
C HIS A 68 16.52 -13.14 -2.25
N VAL A 69 15.55 -14.05 -2.39
CA VAL A 69 15.75 -15.47 -2.08
C VAL A 69 16.82 -16.09 -2.97
N LEU A 70 16.80 -15.83 -4.27
CA LEU A 70 17.79 -16.37 -5.21
C LEU A 70 19.21 -15.90 -4.90
N ARG A 71 19.40 -14.62 -4.58
CA ARG A 71 20.71 -14.07 -4.17
C ARG A 71 21.23 -14.74 -2.90
N ASN A 72 20.38 -14.89 -1.89
CA ASN A 72 20.78 -15.50 -0.62
C ASN A 72 21.09 -17.00 -0.76
N ARG A 73 20.46 -17.70 -1.71
CA ARG A 73 20.80 -19.09 -2.02
C ARG A 73 22.12 -19.23 -2.78
N ALA A 74 22.47 -18.28 -3.64
CA ALA A 74 23.73 -18.31 -4.37
C ALA A 74 24.95 -17.94 -3.49
N ALA A 75 24.72 -17.30 -2.34
CA ALA A 75 25.73 -16.93 -1.36
C ALA A 75 25.99 -17.99 -0.27
N ALA A 76 25.23 -19.10 -0.28
CA ALA A 76 25.36 -20.23 0.64
C ALA A 76 25.96 -21.45 -0.07
#